data_AF-T0HGP0-F1
#
_entry.id   AF-T0HGP0-F1
#
_cell.length_a   1.000
_cell.length_b   1.000
_cell.length_c   1.000
_cell.angle_alpha   90.00
_cell.angle_beta   90.00
_cell.angle_gamma   90.00
#
_symmetry.space_group_name_H-M   'P 1'
#
loop_
_entity.id
_entity.type
_entity.pdbx_description
1 polymer ?
#
loop_
_entity_poly.entity_id
_entity_poly.type
_entity_poly.pdbx_seq_one_letter_code
_entity_poly.pdbx_strand_id
1 'polypeptide(L)'
;KDYLIKMAQVITWFSRDEGSGFTYWPDGPLKEPKRLMPPVYNRGVLVQNELLMHRGEANGPIDQQRPAGLTFDTRFAGDPADRDYWLLKNDDQVIARHHTDELRFLVHWSAEVFSDYAELKQNMEGRDNLTHEQAIDMLIKDVRSKGIEIETPTDPLRDGVFIQTLSAAYDIGRPAIYPEDAPVSAFSQAA
;
A
#
# COMPACT_ATOMS: atom_id res chain seq x y z
N LYS A 1 11.17 10.36 -16.13
CA LYS A 1 10.05 9.67 -16.79
C LYS A 1 9.00 10.74 -17.02
N ASP A 2 8.56 10.93 -18.25
CA ASP A 2 7.90 12.19 -18.66
C ASP A 2 6.53 12.38 -17.97
N TYR A 3 5.81 11.29 -17.72
CA TYR A 3 4.48 11.33 -17.07
C TYR A 3 4.49 10.87 -15.59
N LEU A 4 5.66 10.70 -14.97
CA LEU A 4 5.73 10.31 -13.57
C LEU A 4 5.50 11.53 -12.68
N ILE A 5 4.43 11.50 -11.87
CA ILE A 5 4.29 12.43 -10.76
C ILE A 5 5.34 12.07 -9.71
N LYS A 6 6.36 12.92 -9.57
CA LYS A 6 7.42 12.73 -8.57
C LYS A 6 6.85 13.05 -7.20
N MET A 7 7.01 12.10 -6.29
CA MET A 7 6.49 12.17 -4.94
C MET A 7 7.62 11.96 -3.93
N ALA A 8 7.60 12.75 -2.86
CA ALA A 8 8.27 12.41 -1.62
C ALA A 8 7.23 11.80 -0.70
N GLN A 9 7.32 10.49 -0.43
CA GLN A 9 6.39 9.81 0.45
C GLN A 9 7.15 9.23 1.63
N VAL A 10 6.71 9.59 2.83
CA VAL A 10 7.31 9.14 4.08
C VAL A 10 6.32 8.23 4.78
N ILE A 11 6.75 7.00 5.03
CA ILE A 11 6.05 6.09 5.93
C ILE A 11 6.89 5.99 7.20
N THR A 12 6.31 6.34 8.33
CA THR A 12 6.97 6.23 9.64
C THR A 12 6.11 5.43 10.60
N TRP A 13 6.77 4.68 11.48
CA TRP A 13 6.13 3.79 12.43
C TRP A 13 6.49 4.13 13.86
N PHE A 14 5.52 3.92 14.75
CA PHE A 14 5.68 3.89 16.20
C PHE A 14 5.11 2.56 16.68
N SER A 15 5.98 1.56 16.73
CA SER A 15 5.64 0.22 17.21
C SER A 15 6.81 -0.38 17.95
N ARG A 16 6.52 -0.89 19.16
CA ARG A 16 7.49 -1.61 19.98
C ARG A 16 7.45 -3.12 19.77
N ASP A 17 6.54 -3.60 18.92
CA ASP A 17 6.39 -5.01 18.62
C ASP A 17 7.64 -5.55 17.91
N GLU A 18 8.27 -6.55 18.53
CA GLU A 18 9.46 -7.24 18.03
C GLU A 18 9.15 -8.14 16.82
N GLY A 19 7.86 -8.38 16.51
CA GLY A 19 7.41 -8.99 15.27
C GLY A 19 7.08 -7.98 14.18
N SER A 20 7.00 -6.67 14.46
CA SER A 20 6.54 -5.69 13.47
C SER A 20 7.65 -5.17 12.56
N GLY A 21 7.62 -5.54 11.29
CA GLY A 21 8.54 -5.02 10.29
C GLY A 21 7.88 -4.43 9.04
N PHE A 22 8.72 -4.21 8.04
CA PHE A 22 8.32 -3.74 6.72
C PHE A 22 9.20 -4.39 5.65
N THR A 23 8.59 -5.12 4.73
CA THR A 23 9.28 -5.78 3.63
C THR A 23 9.06 -4.98 2.34
N TYR A 24 10.13 -4.79 1.56
CA TYR A 24 10.09 -4.07 0.29
C TYR A 24 11.01 -4.71 -0.76
N TRP A 25 10.72 -4.48 -2.04
CA TRP A 25 11.46 -5.05 -3.16
C TRP A 25 12.07 -3.93 -4.01
N PRO A 26 13.33 -3.52 -3.74
CA PRO A 26 13.94 -2.36 -4.40
C PRO A 26 14.16 -2.56 -5.90
N ASP A 27 14.41 -3.80 -6.31
CA ASP A 27 14.70 -4.17 -7.70
C ASP A 27 13.49 -4.84 -8.40
N GLY A 28 12.31 -4.72 -7.79
CA GLY A 28 11.06 -5.29 -8.29
C GLY A 28 10.65 -6.61 -7.62
N PRO A 29 9.36 -6.97 -7.71
CA PRO A 29 8.75 -8.07 -6.94
C PRO A 29 9.28 -9.47 -7.27
N LEU A 30 9.98 -9.62 -8.39
CA LEU A 30 10.61 -10.88 -8.80
C LEU A 30 12.08 -11.00 -8.32
N LYS A 31 12.57 -10.02 -7.57
CA LYS A 31 13.94 -9.97 -7.02
C LYS A 31 13.92 -10.15 -5.51
N GLU A 32 15.11 -10.18 -4.91
CA GLU A 32 15.28 -10.34 -3.47
C GLU A 32 14.64 -9.17 -2.69
N PRO A 33 13.87 -9.46 -1.63
CA PRO A 33 13.35 -8.44 -0.74
C PRO A 33 14.44 -7.85 0.15
N LYS A 34 14.14 -6.68 0.71
CA LYS A 34 14.82 -6.09 1.87
C LYS A 34 13.81 -5.85 2.97
N ARG A 35 14.29 -5.77 4.20
CA ARG A 35 13.45 -5.58 5.39
C ARG A 35 13.93 -4.42 6.24
N LEU A 36 12.97 -3.65 6.74
CA LEU A 36 13.14 -2.83 7.92
C LEU A 36 12.80 -3.71 9.13
N MET A 37 13.84 -4.21 9.80
CA MET A 37 13.68 -5.14 10.93
C MET A 37 12.95 -4.49 12.11
N PRO A 38 12.12 -5.23 12.88
CA PRO A 38 11.59 -4.77 14.17
C PRO A 38 12.68 -4.45 15.22
N PRO A 39 12.35 -3.68 16.28
CA PRO A 39 11.17 -2.83 16.36
C PRO A 39 11.31 -1.62 15.43
N VAL A 40 10.20 -1.19 14.84
CA VAL A 40 10.17 -0.05 13.91
C VAL A 40 9.84 1.29 14.59
N TYR A 41 9.99 1.38 15.92
CA TYR A 41 9.68 2.58 16.69
C TYR A 41 10.52 3.79 16.27
N ASN A 42 9.84 4.88 15.88
CA ASN A 42 10.44 6.12 15.41
C ASN A 42 11.42 5.90 14.23
N ARG A 43 11.06 4.98 13.34
CA ARG A 43 11.78 4.70 12.10
C ARG A 43 10.85 4.94 10.92
N GLY A 44 11.41 5.36 9.80
CA GLY A 44 10.65 5.58 8.58
C GLY A 44 11.48 5.37 7.32
N VAL A 45 10.77 5.33 6.21
CA VAL A 45 11.33 5.25 4.86
C VAL A 45 10.82 6.43 4.04
N LEU A 46 11.71 7.02 3.24
CA LEU A 46 11.37 8.00 2.21
C LEU A 46 11.46 7.31 0.86
N VAL A 47 10.33 7.26 0.14
CA VAL A 47 10.17 6.44 -1.06
C VAL A 47 9.26 7.12 -2.07
N GLN A 48 9.32 6.65 -3.32
CA GLN A 48 8.24 6.77 -4.29
C GLN A 48 7.47 5.44 -4.25
N ASN A 49 6.35 5.40 -3.55
CA ASN A 49 5.56 4.19 -3.30
C ASN A 49 5.11 3.51 -4.59
N GLU A 50 4.74 4.27 -5.62
CA GLU A 50 4.25 3.73 -6.89
C GLU A 50 5.35 2.97 -7.66
N LEU A 51 6.62 3.16 -7.29
CA LEU A 51 7.77 2.47 -7.89
C LEU A 51 8.39 1.41 -6.97
N LEU A 52 7.90 1.28 -5.74
CA LEU A 52 8.45 0.35 -4.76
C LEU A 52 7.37 -0.63 -4.33
N MET A 53 7.44 -1.88 -4.78
CA MET A 53 6.61 -2.91 -4.20
C MET A 53 6.99 -3.05 -2.72
N HIS A 54 6.00 -3.05 -1.83
CA HIS A 54 6.22 -3.15 -0.40
C HIS A 54 4.99 -3.66 0.36
N ARG A 55 5.19 -4.05 1.61
CA ARG A 55 4.16 -4.52 2.53
C ARG A 55 4.58 -4.23 3.97
N GLY A 56 3.63 -3.74 4.78
CA GLY A 56 3.76 -3.82 6.24
C GLY A 56 3.65 -5.27 6.71
N GLU A 57 4.63 -5.75 7.47
CA GLU A 57 4.58 -7.10 8.05
C GLU A 57 3.50 -7.17 9.13
N ALA A 58 2.95 -8.35 9.37
CA ALA A 58 1.93 -8.52 10.41
C ALA A 58 2.50 -8.15 11.79
N ASN A 59 1.63 -7.67 12.68
CA ASN A 59 2.00 -7.25 14.02
C ASN A 59 0.94 -7.69 15.03
N GLY A 60 1.37 -7.79 16.28
CA GLY A 60 0.56 -8.23 17.41
C GLY A 60 0.19 -9.72 17.39
N PRO A 61 -0.29 -10.25 18.52
CA PRO A 61 -0.74 -11.64 18.64
C PRO A 61 -1.88 -11.97 17.66
N ILE A 62 -1.84 -13.17 17.05
CA ILE A 62 -2.82 -13.59 16.02
C ILE A 62 -4.26 -13.59 16.55
N ASP A 63 -4.45 -14.05 17.79
CA ASP A 63 -5.74 -14.10 18.49
C ASP A 63 -6.31 -12.70 18.78
N GLN A 64 -5.47 -11.66 18.74
CA GLN A 64 -5.87 -10.26 18.94
C GLN A 64 -6.04 -9.48 17.63
N GLN A 65 -5.60 -10.01 16.48
CA GLN A 65 -5.79 -9.35 15.17
C GLN A 65 -7.28 -9.29 14.76
N ARG A 66 -8.13 -10.14 15.35
CA ARG A 66 -9.59 -10.16 15.15
C ARG A 66 -10.32 -10.41 16.49
N PRO A 67 -10.47 -9.39 17.33
CA PRO A 67 -11.18 -9.56 18.59
C PRO A 67 -12.63 -10.01 18.35
N ALA A 68 -13.15 -10.82 19.27
CA ALA A 68 -14.53 -11.28 19.21
C ALA A 68 -15.48 -10.07 19.22
N GLY A 69 -16.43 -10.05 18.29
CA GLY A 69 -17.40 -8.95 18.15
C GLY A 69 -16.92 -7.78 17.30
N LEU A 70 -15.76 -7.83 16.63
CA LEU A 70 -15.36 -6.81 15.65
C LEU A 70 -16.40 -6.69 14.51
N THR A 71 -16.94 -5.50 14.30
CA THR A 71 -17.89 -5.18 13.23
C THR A 71 -17.46 -3.92 12.46
N PHE A 72 -18.17 -3.58 11.38
CA PHE A 72 -17.91 -2.34 10.63
C PHE A 72 -18.15 -1.06 11.46
N ASP A 73 -18.97 -1.14 12.49
CA ASP A 73 -19.33 0.00 13.35
C ASP A 73 -18.41 0.12 14.58
N THR A 74 -17.46 -0.81 14.76
CA THR A 74 -16.51 -0.76 15.87
C THR A 74 -15.67 0.53 15.82
N ARG A 75 -15.64 1.25 16.94
CA ARG A 75 -14.85 2.48 17.10
C ARG A 75 -13.58 2.21 17.89
N PHE A 76 -12.49 2.86 17.49
CA PHE A 76 -11.22 2.89 18.21
C PHE A 76 -11.06 4.24 18.90
N ALA A 77 -10.86 4.27 20.22
CA ALA A 77 -10.76 5.50 21.01
C ALA A 77 -9.80 5.33 22.19
N GLY A 78 -9.24 6.45 22.69
CA GLY A 78 -8.49 6.43 23.94
C GLY A 78 -9.40 6.08 25.12
N ASP A 79 -8.85 5.38 26.12
CA ASP A 79 -9.57 5.05 27.35
C ASP A 79 -9.67 6.31 28.24
N PRO A 80 -10.88 6.81 28.54
CA PRO A 80 -11.04 8.01 29.37
C PRO A 80 -10.59 7.81 30.82
N ALA A 81 -10.48 6.56 31.28
CA ALA A 81 -10.00 6.25 32.63
C ALA A 81 -8.47 6.11 32.70
N ASP A 82 -7.80 5.92 31.55
CA ASP A 82 -6.38 5.61 31.50
C ASP A 82 -5.74 6.03 30.17
N ARG A 83 -4.87 7.04 30.22
CA ARG A 83 -4.25 7.63 29.02
C ARG A 83 -3.37 6.66 28.23
N ASP A 84 -2.89 5.59 28.87
CA ASP A 84 -1.97 4.65 28.26
C ASP A 84 -2.71 3.51 27.52
N TYR A 85 -4.05 3.50 27.57
CA TYR A 85 -4.88 2.47 26.96
C TYR A 85 -5.83 2.99 25.88
N TRP A 86 -6.20 2.08 24.98
CA TRP A 86 -7.12 2.29 23.88
C TRP A 86 -8.20 1.22 23.90
N LEU A 87 -9.42 1.60 23.51
CA LEU A 87 -10.61 0.77 23.53
C LEU A 87 -11.13 0.57 22.12
N LEU A 88 -11.50 -0.68 21.81
CA LEU A 88 -12.37 -1.00 20.69
C LEU A 88 -13.79 -1.17 21.24
N LYS A 89 -14.74 -0.42 20.68
CA LYS A 89 -16.12 -0.37 21.18
C LYS A 89 -17.15 -0.60 20.10
N ASN A 90 -18.18 -1.37 20.45
CA ASN A 90 -19.46 -1.40 19.74
C ASN A 90 -20.46 -0.67 20.62
N ASP A 91 -20.88 0.52 20.20
CA ASP A 91 -21.68 1.43 21.02
C ASP A 91 -21.05 1.64 22.42
N ASP A 92 -21.71 1.16 23.47
CA ASP A 92 -21.24 1.24 24.85
C ASP A 92 -20.42 0.02 25.30
N GLN A 93 -20.43 -1.08 24.54
CA GLN A 93 -19.69 -2.29 24.88
C GLN A 93 -18.23 -2.19 24.44
N VAL A 94 -17.30 -2.40 25.36
CA VAL A 94 -15.87 -2.59 25.06
C VAL A 94 -15.65 -4.04 24.64
N ILE A 95 -15.08 -4.24 23.44
CA ILE A 95 -14.78 -5.58 22.89
C ILE A 95 -13.29 -5.93 22.97
N ALA A 96 -12.42 -4.93 23.05
CA ALA A 96 -10.99 -5.10 23.32
C ALA A 96 -10.41 -3.84 23.97
N ARG A 97 -9.32 -4.01 24.72
CA ARG A 97 -8.55 -2.94 25.37
C ARG A 97 -7.07 -3.24 25.18
N HIS A 98 -6.33 -2.29 24.61
CA HIS A 98 -4.91 -2.44 24.28
C HIS A 98 -4.09 -1.34 24.96
N HIS A 99 -2.92 -1.70 25.47
CA HIS A 99 -1.95 -0.73 25.94
C HIS A 99 -1.26 -0.06 24.74
N THR A 100 -0.85 1.21 24.88
CA THR A 100 -0.23 1.99 23.80
C THR A 100 1.02 1.31 23.24
N ASP A 101 1.79 0.64 24.09
CA ASP A 101 3.00 -0.09 23.67
C ASP A 101 2.72 -1.34 22.82
N GLU A 102 1.47 -1.83 22.79
CA GLU A 102 1.04 -2.96 21.97
C GLU A 102 0.57 -2.52 20.57
N LEU A 103 0.40 -1.21 20.37
CA LEU A 103 -0.08 -0.67 19.10
C LEU A 103 1.05 -0.45 18.11
N ARG A 104 0.69 -0.58 16.83
CA ARG A 104 1.47 -0.03 15.72
C ARG A 104 0.73 1.19 15.19
N PHE A 105 1.29 2.35 15.44
CA PHE A 105 0.84 3.59 14.80
C PHE A 105 1.71 3.87 13.56
N LEU A 106 1.07 4.12 12.42
CA LEU A 106 1.73 4.39 11.15
C LEU A 106 1.26 5.75 10.65
N VAL A 107 2.21 6.64 10.37
CA VAL A 107 1.93 7.91 9.69
C VAL A 107 2.47 7.82 8.28
N HIS A 108 1.60 8.04 7.30
CA HIS A 108 1.96 8.14 5.90
C HIS A 108 1.67 9.57 5.43
N TRP A 109 2.71 10.23 4.96
CA TRP A 109 2.63 11.56 4.36
C TRP A 109 3.18 11.51 2.94
N SER A 110 2.60 12.30 2.04
CA SER A 110 2.98 12.39 0.64
C SER A 110 3.00 13.84 0.21
N ALA A 111 3.97 14.21 -0.63
CA ALA A 111 3.99 15.48 -1.33
C ALA A 111 4.46 15.30 -2.77
N GLU A 112 3.82 16.01 -3.69
CA GLU A 112 4.36 16.23 -5.03
C GLU A 112 5.63 17.07 -4.93
N VAL A 113 6.68 16.62 -5.59
CA VAL A 113 7.98 17.31 -5.61
C VAL A 113 8.37 17.67 -7.03
N PHE A 114 8.78 18.92 -7.21
CA PHE A 114 9.13 19.49 -8.49
C PHE A 114 10.61 19.81 -8.52
N SER A 115 11.28 19.51 -9.64
CA SER A 115 12.69 19.81 -9.84
C SER A 115 12.94 21.32 -9.93
N ASP A 116 11.96 22.07 -10.43
CA ASP A 116 11.99 23.52 -10.52
C ASP A 116 10.59 24.13 -10.63
N TYR A 117 10.53 25.46 -10.71
CA TYR A 117 9.28 26.22 -10.87
C TYR A 117 8.60 25.98 -12.23
N ALA A 118 9.34 25.67 -13.29
CA ALA A 118 8.77 25.44 -14.61
C ALA A 118 7.94 24.15 -14.62
N GLU A 119 8.44 23.10 -13.97
CA GLU A 119 7.72 21.84 -13.79
C GLU A 119 6.50 22.01 -12.88
N LEU A 120 6.64 22.71 -11.74
CA LEU A 120 5.50 23.04 -10.87
C LEU A 120 4.40 23.75 -11.68
N LYS A 121 4.79 24.76 -12.46
CA LYS A 121 3.86 25.51 -13.31
C LYS A 121 3.19 24.62 -14.35
N GLN A 122 3.94 23.74 -15.01
CA GLN A 122 3.39 22.79 -15.99
C GLN A 122 2.34 21.85 -15.38
N ASN A 123 2.61 21.32 -14.18
CA ASN A 123 1.68 20.49 -13.43
C ASN A 123 0.42 21.29 -13.02
N MET A 124 0.59 22.47 -12.41
CA MET A 124 -0.53 23.31 -11.98
C MET A 124 -1.42 23.80 -13.13
N GLU A 125 -0.84 24.02 -14.31
CA GLU A 125 -1.57 24.40 -15.51
C GLU A 125 -2.13 23.18 -16.28
N GLY A 126 -1.81 21.95 -15.87
CA GLY A 126 -2.24 20.72 -16.52
C GLY A 126 -1.74 20.57 -17.97
N ARG A 127 -0.63 21.23 -18.33
CA ARG A 127 -0.14 21.32 -19.71
C ARG A 127 0.38 20.01 -20.30
N ASP A 128 0.58 19.00 -19.45
CA ASP A 128 1.12 17.69 -19.82
C ASP A 128 0.28 16.55 -19.23
N ASN A 129 -1.00 16.83 -18.98
CA ASN A 129 -1.94 15.82 -18.52
C ASN A 129 -2.20 14.81 -19.63
N LEU A 130 -2.17 13.53 -19.27
CA LEU A 130 -2.61 12.46 -20.15
C LEU A 130 -4.14 12.47 -20.25
N THR A 131 -4.65 12.40 -21.48
CA THR A 131 -6.07 12.07 -21.70
C THR A 131 -6.30 10.58 -21.53
N HIS A 132 -7.57 10.18 -21.36
CA HIS A 132 -7.90 8.76 -21.29
C HIS A 132 -7.49 8.02 -22.58
N GLU A 133 -7.72 8.63 -23.74
CA GLU A 133 -7.36 8.07 -25.05
C GLU A 133 -5.85 7.81 -25.12
N GLN A 134 -5.02 8.78 -24.71
CA GLN A 134 -3.57 8.62 -24.69
C GLN A 134 -3.13 7.50 -23.74
N ALA A 135 -3.70 7.43 -22.53
CA ALA A 135 -3.40 6.39 -21.56
C ALA A 135 -3.75 4.99 -22.10
N ILE A 136 -4.95 4.86 -22.70
CA ILE A 136 -5.45 3.61 -23.27
C ILE A 136 -4.60 3.17 -24.46
N ASP A 137 -4.27 4.10 -25.37
CA ASP A 137 -3.41 3.81 -26.52
C ASP A 137 -2.00 3.36 -26.10
N MET A 138 -1.44 3.99 -25.06
CA MET A 138 -0.16 3.57 -24.50
C MET A 138 -0.23 2.15 -23.92
N LEU A 139 -1.28 1.81 -23.17
CA LEU A 139 -1.48 0.46 -22.63
C LEU A 139 -1.64 -0.58 -23.75
N ILE A 140 -2.45 -0.28 -24.78
CA ILE A 140 -2.63 -1.17 -25.94
C ILE A 140 -1.31 -1.40 -26.66
N LYS A 141 -0.56 -0.33 -26.93
CA LYS A 141 0.73 -0.40 -27.61
C LYS A 141 1.73 -1.24 -26.81
N ASP A 142 1.80 -1.05 -25.49
CA ASP A 142 2.69 -1.83 -24.61
C ASP A 142 2.29 -3.32 -24.60
N VAL A 143 1.01 -3.64 -24.45
CA VAL A 143 0.51 -5.02 -24.45
C VAL A 143 0.78 -5.72 -25.79
N ARG A 144 0.51 -5.05 -26.92
CA ARG A 144 0.85 -5.59 -28.25
C ARG A 144 2.35 -5.79 -28.43
N SER A 145 3.20 -4.91 -27.86
CA SER A 145 4.65 -5.07 -27.92
C SER A 145 5.17 -6.31 -27.18
N LYS A 146 4.39 -6.83 -26.22
CA LYS A 146 4.64 -8.11 -25.53
C LYS A 146 4.13 -9.32 -26.30
N GLY A 147 3.58 -9.13 -27.51
CA GLY A 147 3.00 -10.19 -28.34
C GLY A 147 1.64 -10.68 -27.86
N ILE A 148 0.95 -9.92 -27.00
CA ILE A 148 -0.40 -10.23 -26.53
C ILE A 148 -1.40 -9.56 -27.47
N GLU A 149 -2.28 -10.37 -28.06
CA GLU A 149 -3.38 -9.86 -28.87
C GLU A 149 -4.39 -9.13 -27.98
N ILE A 150 -4.72 -7.91 -28.36
CA ILE A 150 -5.71 -7.07 -27.69
C ILE A 150 -6.43 -6.21 -28.72
N GLU A 151 -7.75 -6.34 -28.78
CA GLU A 151 -8.58 -5.51 -29.64
C GLU A 151 -8.67 -4.08 -29.08
N THR A 152 -8.77 -3.09 -29.98
CA THR A 152 -9.02 -1.71 -29.57
C THR A 152 -10.54 -1.54 -29.41
N PRO A 153 -11.07 -1.38 -28.19
CA PRO A 153 -12.51 -1.33 -27.98
C PRO A 153 -13.08 0.07 -28.28
N THR A 154 -14.40 0.13 -28.49
CA THR A 154 -15.11 1.40 -28.72
C THR A 154 -15.45 2.15 -27.42
N ASP A 155 -15.69 1.42 -26.32
CA ASP A 155 -15.80 1.97 -24.95
C ASP A 155 -14.85 1.23 -23.99
N PRO A 156 -13.54 1.59 -23.99
CA PRO A 156 -12.52 0.89 -23.21
C PRO A 156 -12.77 0.85 -21.70
N LEU A 157 -13.52 1.81 -21.15
CA LEU A 157 -13.80 1.90 -19.71
C LEU A 157 -14.90 0.93 -19.26
N ARG A 158 -15.64 0.33 -20.21
CA ARG A 158 -16.73 -0.61 -19.93
C ARG A 158 -16.59 -1.95 -20.62
N ASP A 159 -15.62 -2.11 -21.50
CA ASP A 159 -15.36 -3.36 -22.20
C ASP A 159 -14.70 -4.37 -21.25
N GLY A 160 -15.48 -5.36 -20.80
CA GLY A 160 -15.01 -6.39 -19.88
C GLY A 160 -13.89 -7.25 -20.44
N VAL A 161 -13.87 -7.53 -21.76
CA VAL A 161 -12.83 -8.35 -22.40
C VAL A 161 -11.53 -7.57 -22.43
N PHE A 162 -11.58 -6.30 -22.80
CA PHE A 162 -10.43 -5.40 -22.77
C PHE A 162 -9.86 -5.27 -21.35
N ILE A 163 -10.71 -4.98 -20.35
CA ILE A 163 -10.27 -4.81 -18.96
C ILE A 163 -9.62 -6.09 -18.42
N GLN A 164 -10.19 -7.26 -18.70
CA GLN A 164 -9.62 -8.54 -18.28
C GLN A 164 -8.28 -8.82 -18.98
N THR A 165 -8.18 -8.54 -20.28
CA THR A 165 -6.95 -8.75 -21.07
C THR A 165 -5.83 -7.85 -20.57
N LEU A 166 -6.11 -6.57 -20.31
CA LEU A 166 -5.16 -5.66 -19.68
C LEU A 166 -4.73 -6.16 -18.30
N SER A 167 -5.70 -6.52 -17.44
CA SER A 167 -5.40 -7.00 -16.09
C SER A 167 -4.47 -8.21 -16.12
N ALA A 168 -4.74 -9.19 -17.00
CA ALA A 168 -3.90 -10.36 -17.17
C ALA A 168 -2.51 -10.02 -17.73
N ALA A 169 -2.40 -9.05 -18.64
CA ALA A 169 -1.13 -8.64 -19.23
C ALA A 169 -0.17 -7.94 -18.24
N TYR A 170 -0.70 -7.39 -17.14
CA TYR A 170 0.08 -6.73 -16.08
C TYR A 170 0.05 -7.49 -14.75
N ASP A 171 -0.61 -8.65 -14.68
CA ASP A 171 -0.59 -9.49 -13.49
C ASP A 171 0.76 -10.19 -13.35
N ILE A 172 1.61 -9.62 -12.49
CA ILE A 172 2.92 -10.18 -12.12
C ILE A 172 2.82 -11.17 -10.94
N GLY A 173 1.61 -11.44 -10.46
CA GLY A 173 1.36 -12.30 -9.32
C GLY A 173 1.88 -11.73 -7.99
N ARG A 174 2.09 -12.64 -7.03
CA ARG A 174 2.71 -12.31 -5.74
C ARG A 174 4.23 -12.15 -5.92
N PRO A 175 4.91 -11.40 -5.03
CA PRO A 175 6.36 -11.38 -5.02
C PRO A 175 6.95 -12.81 -5.01
N ALA A 176 8.00 -13.03 -5.80
CA ALA A 176 8.56 -14.37 -6.00
C ALA A 176 9.19 -14.93 -4.72
N ILE A 177 9.71 -14.04 -3.88
CA ILE A 177 10.37 -14.36 -2.61
C ILE A 177 9.75 -13.46 -1.53
N TYR A 178 9.29 -14.10 -0.46
CA TYR A 178 8.94 -13.43 0.79
C TYR A 178 9.83 -14.00 1.90
N PRO A 179 10.42 -13.16 2.77
CA PRO A 179 11.33 -13.64 3.81
C PRO A 179 10.64 -14.66 4.73
N GLU A 180 11.26 -15.82 4.96
CA GLU A 180 10.68 -16.90 5.77
C GLU A 180 10.39 -16.47 7.22
N ASP A 181 11.20 -15.54 7.73
CA ASP A 181 11.11 -14.98 9.08
C ASP A 181 10.25 -13.72 9.16
N ALA A 182 9.68 -13.26 8.03
CA ALA A 182 8.74 -12.15 8.04
C ALA A 182 7.34 -12.65 8.45
N PRO A 183 6.71 -12.05 9.47
CA PRO A 183 5.41 -12.51 9.93
C PRO A 183 4.34 -12.26 8.88
N VAL A 184 3.42 -13.23 8.85
CA VAL A 184 2.32 -13.31 7.91
C VAL A 184 1.03 -13.21 8.70
N SER A 185 0.12 -12.33 8.29
CA SER A 185 -1.17 -12.23 8.96
C SER A 185 -2.03 -13.45 8.61
N ALA A 186 -2.92 -13.86 9.52
CA ALA A 186 -3.87 -14.94 9.29
C ALA A 186 -4.72 -14.75 8.02
N PHE A 187 -4.86 -13.52 7.52
CA PHE A 187 -5.61 -13.20 6.30
C PHE A 187 -4.94 -13.63 4.99
N SER A 188 -3.66 -14.01 4.96
CA SER A 188 -3.00 -14.43 3.71
C SER A 188 -2.78 -15.93 3.57
N GLN A 189 -3.36 -16.75 4.45
CA GLN A 189 -3.42 -18.21 4.29
C GLN A 189 -4.66 -18.68 3.48
N ALA A 190 -5.60 -17.78 3.14
CA ALA A 190 -6.71 -18.10 2.26
C ALA A 190 -6.35 -17.74 0.81
N ALA A 191 -5.69 -18.67 0.13
CA ALA A 191 -5.71 -18.80 -1.33
C ALA A 191 -5.55 -20.27 -1.70
#